data_AF-A0A844YRZ9-F1
#
_entry.id   AF-A0A844YRZ9-F1
#
_cell.length_a   1.000
_cell.length_b   1.000
_cell.length_c   1.000
_cell.angle_alpha   90.00
_cell.angle_beta   90.00
_cell.angle_gamma   90.00
#
_symmetry.space_group_name_H-M   'P 1'
#
loop_
_entity.id
_entity.type
_entity.pdbx_description
1 polymer ?
#
loop_
_entity_poly.entity_id
_entity_poly.type
_entity_poly.pdbx_seq_one_letter_code
_entity_poly.pdbx_strand_id
1 'polypeptide(L)'
;MMPDEDKPFVCHRRGWAFNIRPRSLYGWWLMALWVAPLLAGAALHGWLVQRWPDQAVALSITLSLVLLAIGWLIAMVRWMLARSVILDKD
;
A
#
# COMPACT_ATOMS: atom_id res chain seq x y z
N MET A 1 19.65 -3.41 14.07
CA MET A 1 19.16 -2.18 13.39
C MET A 1 19.76 -2.19 11.99
N MET A 2 18.97 -2.03 10.91
CA MET A 2 19.52 -2.01 9.55
C MET A 2 20.30 -0.70 9.32
N PRO A 3 21.50 -0.73 8.72
CA PRO A 3 22.21 0.47 8.30
C PRO A 3 21.34 1.33 7.39
N ASP A 4 21.49 2.66 7.48
CA ASP A 4 20.68 3.61 6.69
C ASP A 4 20.95 3.51 5.18
N GLU A 5 22.13 3.03 4.80
CA GLU A 5 22.51 2.77 3.41
C GLU A 5 21.73 1.59 2.80
N ASP A 6 21.38 0.60 3.62
CA ASP A 6 20.67 -0.61 3.21
C ASP A 6 19.15 -0.43 3.19
N LYS A 7 18.64 0.68 3.75
CA LYS A 7 17.20 0.93 3.82
C LYS A 7 16.61 1.19 2.43
N PRO A 8 15.61 0.41 1.99
CA PRO A 8 15.07 0.50 0.63
C PRO A 8 14.29 1.78 0.34
N PHE A 9 13.86 2.52 1.38
CA PHE A 9 13.00 3.69 1.26
C PHE A 9 13.62 4.95 1.89
N VAL A 10 13.25 6.11 1.36
CA VAL A 10 13.40 7.43 2.01
C VAL A 10 12.03 7.96 2.32
N CYS A 11 11.85 8.51 3.51
CA CYS A 11 10.67 9.26 3.88
C CYS A 11 11.06 10.72 4.09
N HIS A 12 10.54 11.61 3.24
CA HIS A 12 10.61 13.04 3.51
C HIS A 12 9.42 13.43 4.38
N ARG A 13 9.71 13.95 5.58
CA ARG A 13 8.68 14.45 6.50
C ARG A 13 8.67 15.97 6.48
N ARG A 14 7.47 16.56 6.36
CA ARG A 14 7.23 18.00 6.52
C ARG A 14 5.96 18.18 7.35
N GLY A 15 6.13 18.42 8.65
CA GLY A 15 5.02 18.45 9.61
C GLY A 15 4.25 17.12 9.65
N TRP A 16 2.98 17.17 9.25
CA TRP A 16 2.08 16.00 9.16
C TRP A 16 2.17 15.25 7.82
N ALA A 17 2.81 15.83 6.81
CA ALA A 17 2.97 15.20 5.51
C ALA A 17 4.19 14.28 5.50
N PHE A 18 4.02 13.07 4.98
CA PHE A 18 5.07 12.10 4.77
C PHE A 18 5.06 11.68 3.30
N ASN A 19 6.22 11.70 2.66
CA ASN A 19 6.41 11.28 1.27
C ASN A 19 7.45 10.17 1.24
N ILE A 20 6.98 8.93 1.13
CA ILE A 20 7.82 7.74 1.11
C ILE A 20 8.13 7.40 -0.34
N ARG A 21 9.42 7.25 -0.67
CA ARG A 21 9.89 6.88 -2.01
C ARG A 21 10.91 5.75 -1.94
N PRO A 22 10.84 4.78 -2.86
CA PRO A 22 11.91 3.79 -3.01
C PRO A 22 13.19 4.47 -3.51
N ARG A 23 14.35 4.08 -2.95
CA ARG A 23 15.67 4.60 -3.33
C ARG A 23 16.38 3.75 -4.37
N SER A 24 16.07 2.46 -4.40
CA SER A 24 16.78 1.45 -5.17
C SER A 24 15.80 0.56 -5.93
N LEU A 25 16.30 -0.20 -6.90
CA LEU A 25 15.51 -1.20 -7.62
C LEU A 25 14.86 -2.20 -6.66
N TYR A 26 15.57 -2.57 -5.59
CA TYR A 26 15.03 -3.43 -4.53
C TYR A 26 13.82 -2.79 -3.82
N GLY A 27 13.87 -1.50 -3.51
CA GLY A 27 12.73 -0.77 -2.94
C GLY A 27 11.52 -0.74 -3.87
N TRP A 28 11.74 -0.60 -5.18
CA TRP A 28 10.67 -0.70 -6.18
C TRP A 28 10.04 -2.09 -6.23
N TRP A 29 10.84 -3.15 -6.18
CA TRP A 29 10.32 -4.52 -6.12
C TRP A 29 9.49 -4.78 -4.88
N LEU A 30 9.95 -4.31 -3.71
CA LEU A 30 9.17 -4.42 -2.48
C LEU A 30 7.85 -3.65 -2.57
N MET A 31 7.85 -2.45 -3.17
CA MET A 31 6.62 -1.70 -3.39
C MET A 31 5.67 -2.42 -4.35
N ALA A 32 6.18 -2.97 -5.46
CA ALA A 32 5.40 -3.75 -6.40
C ALA A 32 4.78 -4.98 -5.73
N LEU A 33 5.51 -5.66 -4.85
CA LEU A 33 5.01 -6.79 -4.07
C LEU A 33 3.85 -6.40 -3.15
N TRP A 34 3.88 -5.21 -2.55
CA TRP A 34 2.77 -4.69 -1.74
C TRP A 34 1.54 -4.29 -2.56
N VAL A 35 1.75 -3.81 -3.79
CA VAL A 35 0.68 -3.40 -4.70
C VAL A 35 0.03 -4.60 -5.39
N ALA A 36 0.77 -5.68 -5.66
CA ALA A 36 0.27 -6.84 -6.39
C ALA A 36 -1.01 -7.46 -5.79
N PRO A 37 -1.14 -7.64 -4.45
CA PRO A 37 -2.39 -8.10 -3.84
C PRO A 37 -3.59 -7.16 -4.07
N LEU A 38 -3.37 -5.84 -4.13
CA LEU A 38 -4.45 -4.89 -4.41
C LEU A 38 -4.92 -5.00 -5.86
N LEU A 39 -4.00 -5.21 -6.81
CA LEU A 39 -4.35 -5.45 -8.22
C LEU A 39 -5.13 -6.77 -8.37
N ALA A 40 -4.68 -7.82 -7.70
CA ALA A 40 -5.40 -9.10 -7.68
C ALA A 40 -6.79 -8.95 -7.06
N GLY A 41 -6.90 -8.24 -5.94
CA GLY A 41 -8.17 -7.93 -5.28
C GLY A 41 -9.13 -7.13 -6.16
N ALA A 42 -8.62 -6.15 -6.91
CA ALA A 42 -9.41 -5.37 -7.86
C ALA A 42 -9.93 -6.22 -9.03
N ALA A 43 -9.09 -7.09 -9.60
CA ALA A 43 -9.51 -8.02 -10.64
C ALA A 43 -10.58 -9.01 -10.13
N LEU A 44 -10.37 -9.55 -8.92
CA LEU A 44 -11.35 -10.43 -8.27
C LEU A 44 -12.68 -9.71 -8.01
N HIS A 45 -12.65 -8.46 -7.55
CA HIS A 45 -13.86 -7.65 -7.36
C HIS A 45 -14.63 -7.45 -8.65
N GLY A 46 -13.95 -7.10 -9.75
CA GLY A 46 -14.58 -6.97 -11.07
C GLY A 46 -15.28 -8.26 -11.50
N TRP A 47 -14.65 -9.42 -11.28
CA TRP A 47 -15.24 -10.72 -11.55
C TRP A 47 -16.44 -11.04 -10.64
N LEU A 48 -16.33 -10.78 -9.33
CA LEU A 48 -17.39 -11.02 -8.35
C LEU A 48 -18.63 -10.17 -8.66
N VAL A 49 -18.48 -8.87 -8.92
CA VAL A 49 -19.61 -7.97 -9.19
C VAL A 49 -20.33 -8.35 -10.49
N GLN A 50 -19.61 -8.84 -11.51
CA GLN A 50 -20.24 -9.35 -12.73
C GLN A 50 -21.00 -10.66 -12.48
N ARG A 51 -20.50 -11.53 -11.59
CA ARG A 51 -21.09 -12.84 -11.28
C ARG A 51 -22.37 -12.73 -10.44
N TRP A 52 -22.45 -11.74 -9.57
CA TRP A 52 -23.61 -11.44 -8.72
C TRP A 52 -24.05 -9.97 -8.91
N PRO A 53 -24.88 -9.69 -9.94
CA PRO A 53 -25.28 -8.33 -10.29
C PRO A 53 -26.32 -7.73 -9.33
N ASP A 54 -26.77 -8.48 -8.32
CA ASP A 54 -27.65 -7.95 -7.28
C ASP A 54 -27.00 -6.75 -6.57
N GLN A 55 -27.72 -5.65 -6.46
CA GLN A 55 -27.17 -4.38 -5.99
C GLN A 55 -26.72 -4.45 -4.53
N ALA A 56 -27.46 -5.17 -3.67
CA ALA A 56 -27.10 -5.30 -2.27
C ALA A 56 -25.83 -6.16 -2.11
N VAL A 57 -25.76 -7.27 -2.85
CA VAL A 57 -24.58 -8.15 -2.85
C VAL A 57 -23.34 -7.43 -3.42
N ALA A 58 -23.48 -6.73 -4.54
CA ALA A 58 -22.40 -5.96 -5.16
C ALA A 58 -21.89 -4.84 -4.23
N LEU A 59 -22.78 -4.16 -3.51
CA LEU A 59 -22.41 -3.16 -2.52
C LEU A 59 -21.62 -3.80 -1.37
N SER A 60 -22.08 -4.93 -0.82
CA SER A 60 -21.36 -5.65 0.24
C SER A 60 -19.96 -6.09 -0.21
N ILE A 61 -19.83 -6.66 -1.41
CA ILE A 61 -18.53 -7.05 -1.99
C ILE A 61 -17.60 -5.84 -2.11
N THR A 62 -18.13 -4.72 -2.60
CA THR A 62 -17.36 -3.47 -2.77
C THR A 62 -16.90 -2.91 -1.43
N LEU A 63 -17.79 -2.84 -0.44
CA LEU A 63 -17.46 -2.37 0.91
C LEU A 63 -16.40 -3.25 1.57
N SER A 64 -16.51 -4.58 1.44
CA SER A 64 -15.50 -5.51 1.96
C SER A 64 -14.12 -5.27 1.34
N LEU A 65 -14.04 -5.07 0.01
CA LEU A 65 -12.76 -4.76 -0.63
C LEU A 65 -12.20 -3.41 -0.16
N VAL A 66 -13.03 -2.37 -0.04
CA VAL A 66 -12.60 -1.03 0.40
C VAL A 66 -12.02 -1.08 1.82
N LEU A 67 -12.71 -1.74 2.75
CA LEU A 67 -12.23 -1.87 4.14
C LEU A 67 -10.91 -2.65 4.20
N LEU A 68 -10.81 -3.74 3.43
CA LEU A 68 -9.57 -4.50 3.32
C LEU A 68 -8.44 -3.65 2.73
N ALA A 69 -8.70 -2.89 1.66
CA ALA A 69 -7.71 -2.05 0.99
C ALA A 69 -7.21 -0.93 1.91
N ILE A 70 -8.08 -0.32 2.71
CA ILE A 70 -7.69 0.69 3.72
C ILE A 70 -6.76 0.06 4.76
N GLY A 71 -7.15 -1.09 5.33
CA GLY A 71 -6.31 -1.80 6.30
C GLY A 71 -4.95 -2.20 5.71
N TRP A 72 -4.96 -2.68 4.47
CA TRP A 72 -3.75 -3.06 3.74
C TRP A 72 -2.83 -1.86 3.47
N LEU A 73 -3.39 -0.72 3.06
CA LEU A 73 -2.63 0.51 2.82
C LEU A 73 -1.99 1.03 4.10
N ILE A 74 -2.71 1.01 5.23
CA ILE A 74 -2.15 1.38 6.53
C ILE A 74 -0.99 0.45 6.91
N ALA A 75 -1.16 -0.87 6.72
CA ALA A 75 -0.11 -1.85 6.98
C ALA A 75 1.12 -1.62 6.08
N MET A 76 0.90 -1.37 4.79
CA MET A 76 1.93 -1.05 3.81
C MET A 76 2.72 0.19 4.23
N VAL A 77 2.04 1.30 4.52
CA VAL A 77 2.68 2.57 4.94
C VAL A 77 3.49 2.37 6.21
N ARG A 78 2.92 1.72 7.24
CA ARG A 78 3.64 1.43 8.50
C ARG A 78 4.88 0.57 8.26
N TRP A 79 4.76 -0.45 7.41
CA TRP A 79 5.85 -1.36 7.08
C TRP A 79 6.99 -0.65 6.32
N MET A 80 6.64 0.25 5.40
CA MET A 80 7.60 1.07 4.64
C MET A 80 8.26 2.13 5.50
N LEU A 81 7.51 2.82 6.38
CA LEU A 81 8.05 3.78 7.34
C LEU A 81 9.11 3.14 8.24
N ALA A 82 8.83 1.96 8.77
CA ALA A 82 9.77 1.20 9.60
C ALA A 82 11.07 0.80 8.86
N ARG A 83 11.08 0.86 7.52
CA ARG A 83 12.22 0.54 6.64
C ARG A 83 12.72 1.75 5.85
N SER A 84 12.33 2.96 6.28
CA SER A 84 12.73 4.20 5.63
C SER A 84 13.81 4.93 6.42
N VAL A 85 14.69 5.62 5.70
CA VAL A 85 15.48 6.72 6.27
C VAL A 85 14.57 7.93 6.35
N ILE A 86 14.37 8.47 7.55
CA ILE A 86 13.52 9.65 7.76
C ILE A 86 14.42 10.88 7.59
N LEU A 87 14.08 11.71 6.61
CA LEU A 87 14.71 13.00 6.37
C LEU A 87 13.70 14.07 6.79
N ASP A 88 13.92 14.64 7.98
CA ASP A 88 13.16 15.80 8.44
C ASP A 88 13.61 17.02 7.65
N LYS A 89 12.67 17.63 6.92
CA LYS A 89 12.85 18.95 6.32
C LYS A 89 12.10 19.93 7.20
N ASP A 90 12.85 20.67 8.01
CA ASP A 90 12.36 21.81 8.79
C ASP A 90 11.69 22.85 7.88
#